data_AF-A0A9X6SUN3-F1
#
_entry.id   AF-A0A9X6SUN3-F1
#
_cell.length_a   1.000
_cell.length_b   1.000
_cell.length_c   1.000
_cell.angle_alpha   90.00
_cell.angle_beta   90.00
_cell.angle_gamma   90.00
#
_symmetry.space_group_name_H-M   'P 1'
#
loop_
_entity.id
_entity.type
_entity.pdbx_description
1 polymer ?
#
loop_
_entity_poly.entity_id
_entity_poly.type
_entity_poly.pdbx_seq_one_letter_code
_entity_poly.pdbx_strand_id
1 'polypeptide(L)'
;MFKPKQIAPFFSMTPMQLSETLREIHVVYPLHQTPLGSFLLTEKDLSIIETYLKTKMLFGNKKLTLVHLKDYIERKREEEENVAPDWLHMIQSIS
;
A
#
# COMPACT_ATOMS: atom_id res chain seq x y z
N MET A 1 7.12 -12.01 3.65
CA MET A 1 6.02 -11.37 4.40
C MET A 1 6.53 -10.99 5.79
N PHE A 2 6.12 -9.83 6.29
CA PHE A 2 6.61 -9.20 7.51
C PHE A 2 5.47 -8.95 8.49
N LYS A 3 5.72 -9.14 9.79
CA LYS A 3 4.78 -8.77 10.85
C LYS A 3 4.94 -7.29 11.22
N PRO A 4 3.90 -6.59 11.71
CA PRO A 4 3.98 -5.20 12.14
C PRO A 4 5.15 -4.91 13.09
N LYS A 5 5.42 -5.81 14.04
CA LYS A 5 6.54 -5.69 14.99
C LYS A 5 7.91 -5.54 14.30
N GLN A 6 8.10 -6.18 13.15
CA GLN A 6 9.37 -6.17 12.43
C GLN A 6 9.57 -4.86 11.67
N ILE A 7 8.49 -4.23 11.21
CA ILE A 7 8.58 -3.09 10.29
C ILE A 7 8.21 -1.74 10.91
N ALA A 8 7.55 -1.73 12.08
CA ALA A 8 7.21 -0.49 12.78
C ALA A 8 8.42 0.45 12.98
N PRO A 9 9.64 -0.04 13.27
CA PRO A 9 10.82 0.81 13.37
C PRO A 9 11.18 1.56 12.08
N PHE A 10 10.89 1.01 10.89
CA PHE A 10 11.17 1.70 9.61
C PHE A 10 10.32 2.95 9.43
N PHE A 11 9.15 3.00 10.08
CA PHE A 11 8.27 4.16 10.06
C PHE A 11 8.41 5.03 11.32
N SER A 12 9.41 4.76 12.17
CA SER A 12 9.59 5.42 13.47
C SER A 12 8.35 5.31 14.37
N MET A 13 7.66 4.16 14.31
CA MET A 13 6.44 3.90 15.06
C MET A 13 6.59 2.71 16.02
N THR A 14 5.76 2.69 17.05
CA THR A 14 5.55 1.48 17.85
C THR A 14 4.72 0.45 17.06
N PRO A 15 4.84 -0.85 17.37
CA PRO A 15 4.00 -1.88 16.73
C PRO A 15 2.49 -1.63 16.89
N MET A 16 2.07 -0.99 17.98
CA MET A 16 0.68 -0.62 18.25
C MET A 16 0.22 0.49 17.31
N GLN A 17 0.96 1.60 17.21
CA GLN A 17 0.66 2.71 16.30
C GLN A 17 0.63 2.26 14.84
N LEU A 18 1.56 1.38 14.45
CA LEU A 18 1.53 0.79 13.12
C LEU A 18 0.27 -0.07 12.93
N SER A 19 -0.09 -0.90 13.91
CA SER A 19 -1.30 -1.74 13.81
C SER A 19 -2.58 -0.90 13.67
N GLU A 20 -2.68 0.23 14.36
CA GLU A 20 -3.77 1.19 14.19
C GLU A 20 -3.77 1.78 12.78
N THR A 21 -2.61 2.23 12.31
CA THR A 21 -2.44 2.75 10.93
C THR A 21 -2.87 1.72 9.88
N LEU A 22 -2.49 0.46 10.04
CA LEU A 22 -2.88 -0.63 9.13
C LEU A 22 -4.39 -0.86 9.13
N ARG A 23 -5.07 -0.72 10.28
CA ARG A 23 -6.55 -0.78 10.33
C ARG A 23 -7.19 0.36 9.56
N GLU A 24 -6.61 1.56 9.58
CA GLU A 24 -7.10 2.70 8.79
C GLU A 24 -6.94 2.44 7.29
N ILE A 25 -5.75 1.99 6.88
CA ILE A 25 -5.42 1.68 5.48
C ILE A 25 -6.30 0.54 4.96
N HIS A 26 -6.55 -0.48 5.78
CA HIS A 26 -7.32 -1.67 5.41
C HIS A 26 -8.74 -1.36 4.89
N VAL A 27 -9.29 -0.19 5.23
CA VAL A 27 -10.60 0.27 4.76
C VAL A 27 -10.62 0.49 3.24
N VAL A 28 -9.49 0.92 2.65
CA VAL A 28 -9.39 1.25 1.22
C VAL A 28 -8.41 0.35 0.47
N TYR A 29 -7.55 -0.38 1.18
CA TYR A 29 -6.56 -1.29 0.61
C TYR A 29 -6.54 -2.60 1.40
N PRO A 30 -7.06 -3.71 0.85
CA PRO A 30 -7.24 -4.95 1.59
C PRO A 30 -5.91 -5.65 1.89
N LEU A 31 -5.30 -5.28 3.02
CA LEU A 31 -4.09 -5.92 3.54
C LEU A 31 -4.35 -7.38 3.95
N HIS A 32 -3.35 -8.24 3.73
CA HIS A 32 -3.41 -9.63 4.17
C HIS A 32 -3.36 -9.74 5.72
N GLN A 33 -4.15 -10.68 6.24
CA GLN A 33 -4.23 -11.00 7.66
C GLN A 33 -4.12 -12.51 7.89
N THR A 34 -3.58 -12.89 9.05
CA THR A 34 -3.66 -14.28 9.54
C THR A 34 -5.09 -14.63 9.95
N PRO A 35 -5.45 -15.92 10.12
CA PRO A 35 -6.74 -16.32 10.67
C PRO A 35 -7.06 -15.73 12.06
N LEU A 36 -6.02 -15.32 12.80
CA LEU A 36 -6.14 -14.66 14.10
C LEU A 36 -6.21 -13.12 13.99
N GLY A 37 -6.35 -12.57 12.78
CA GLY A 37 -6.51 -11.13 12.54
C GLY A 37 -5.22 -10.31 12.60
N SER A 38 -4.05 -10.94 12.65
CA SER A 38 -2.76 -10.22 12.63
C SER A 38 -2.36 -9.88 11.19
N PHE A 39 -1.93 -8.65 10.93
CA PHE A 39 -1.47 -8.26 9.60
C PHE A 39 -0.20 -8.99 9.16
N LEU A 40 -0.13 -9.33 7.88
CA LEU A 40 1.03 -9.86 7.18
C LEU A 40 1.32 -8.96 5.98
N LEU A 41 2.51 -8.38 5.95
CA LEU A 41 2.84 -7.31 5.02
C LEU A 41 3.90 -7.76 4.02
N THR A 42 3.79 -7.26 2.81
CA THR A 42 4.72 -7.46 1.70
C THR A 42 5.45 -6.16 1.40
N GLU A 43 6.45 -6.21 0.51
CA GLU A 43 7.16 -5.00 0.09
C GLU A 43 6.24 -4.01 -0.62
N LYS A 44 5.25 -4.50 -1.39
CA LYS A 44 4.22 -3.66 -2.03
C LYS A 44 3.40 -2.89 -0.99
N ASP A 45 3.12 -3.48 0.17
CA ASP A 45 2.35 -2.81 1.21
C ASP A 45 3.12 -1.66 1.86
N LEU A 46 4.45 -1.70 1.86
CA LEU A 46 5.28 -0.65 2.44
C LEU A 46 5.11 0.68 1.70
N SER A 47 5.04 0.66 0.36
CA SER A 47 4.84 1.88 -0.43
C SER A 47 3.45 2.51 -0.19
N ILE A 48 2.42 1.67 0.01
CA ILE A 48 1.08 2.12 0.38
C ILE A 48 1.08 2.75 1.77
N ILE A 49 1.74 2.12 2.74
CA ILE A 49 1.87 2.65 4.11
C ILE A 49 2.60 4.00 4.09
N GLU A 50 3.73 4.10 3.38
CA GLU A 50 4.49 5.33 3.26
C GLU A 50 3.66 6.46 2.61
N THR A 51 2.92 6.14 1.55
CA THR A 51 2.02 7.08 0.88
C THR A 51 0.92 7.57 1.83
N TYR A 52 0.31 6.67 2.59
CA TYR A 52 -0.68 7.03 3.60
C TYR A 52 -0.11 7.99 4.63
N LEU A 53 1.08 7.70 5.17
CA LEU A 53 1.72 8.53 6.20
C LEU A 53 2.06 9.93 5.68
N LYS A 54 2.63 10.02 4.48
CA LYS A 54 2.92 11.30 3.81
C LYS A 54 1.65 12.11 3.59
N THR A 55 0.61 11.49 3.05
CA THR A 55 -0.69 12.14 2.82
C THR A 55 -1.34 12.56 4.14
N LYS A 56 -1.24 11.75 5.20
CA LYS A 56 -1.76 12.07 6.53
C LYS A 56 -1.06 13.30 7.13
N MET A 57 0.25 13.39 6.97
CA MET A 57 1.02 14.57 7.39
C MET A 57 0.61 15.84 6.65
N LEU A 58 0.34 15.75 5.35
CA LEU A 58 -0.02 16.92 4.53
C LEU A 58 -1.40 17.47 4.85
N PHE A 59 -2.39 16.59 5.00
CA PHE A 59 -3.79 17.02 5.13
C PHE A 59 -4.26 17.12 6.58
N GLY A 60 -3.67 16.39 7.52
CA GLY A 60 -4.12 16.30 8.92
C GLY A 60 -5.53 15.72 9.12
N ASN A 61 -6.26 15.47 8.03
CA ASN A 61 -7.64 14.99 8.01
C ASN A 61 -7.70 13.55 7.48
N LYS A 62 -8.02 12.61 8.37
CA LYS A 62 -8.10 11.18 8.07
C LYS A 62 -8.99 10.86 6.86
N LYS A 63 -10.16 11.49 6.75
CA LYS A 63 -11.10 11.18 5.65
C LYS A 63 -10.49 11.56 4.30
N LEU A 64 -9.91 12.76 4.23
CA LEU A 64 -9.25 13.24 3.01
C LEU A 64 -8.02 12.39 2.67
N THR A 65 -7.25 11.98 3.68
CA THR A 65 -6.12 11.07 3.48
C THR A 65 -6.54 9.75 2.85
N LEU A 66 -7.63 9.13 3.32
CA LEU A 66 -8.11 7.87 2.77
C LEU A 66 -8.65 8.01 1.35
N VAL A 67 -9.30 9.14 1.02
CA VAL A 67 -9.73 9.44 -0.35
C VAL A 67 -8.52 9.51 -1.28
N HIS A 68 -7.50 10.31 -0.94
CA HIS A 68 -6.30 10.41 -1.77
C HIS A 68 -5.52 9.11 -1.88
N LEU A 69 -5.46 8.31 -0.80
CA LEU A 69 -4.81 7.00 -0.86
C LEU A 69 -5.55 6.07 -1.82
N LYS A 70 -6.88 6.08 -1.79
CA LYS A 70 -7.71 5.28 -2.70
C LYS A 70 -7.48 5.69 -4.15
N ASP A 71 -7.52 6.98 -4.46
CA ASP A 71 -7.27 7.50 -5.81
C ASP A 71 -5.87 7.10 -6.32
N TYR A 72 -4.87 7.12 -5.44
CA TYR A 72 -3.51 6.69 -5.77
C TYR A 72 -3.45 5.20 -6.12
N ILE A 73 -4.12 4.34 -5.34
CA ILE A 73 -4.16 2.89 -5.57
C ILE A 73 -4.86 2.57 -6.91
N GLU A 74 -5.99 3.24 -7.17
CA GLU A 74 -6.74 3.04 -8.42
C GLU A 74 -5.89 3.42 -9.64
N ARG A 75 -5.22 4.57 -9.60
CA ARG A 75 -4.29 4.98 -10.67
C ARG A 75 -3.13 4.01 -10.86
N LYS A 76 -2.55 3.51 -9.77
CA LYS A 76 -1.45 2.54 -9.84
C LYS A 76 -1.89 1.24 -10.48
N ARG A 77 -3.11 0.79 -10.18
CA ARG A 77 -3.71 -0.38 -10.82
C ARG A 77 -3.96 -0.15 -12.30
N GLU A 78 -4.51 1.01 -12.68
CA GLU A 78 -4.72 1.38 -14.08
C GLU A 78 -3.39 1.46 -14.84
N GLU A 79 -2.32 1.99 -14.23
CA GLU A 79 -0.98 1.99 -14.81
C GLU A 79 -0.49 0.55 -15.05
N GLU A 80 -0.60 -0.36 -14.08
CA GLU A 80 -0.22 -1.78 -14.22
C GLU A 80 -1.06 -2.51 -15.30
N GLU A 81 -2.35 -2.22 -15.41
CA GLU A 81 -3.25 -2.84 -16.40
C GLU A 81 -3.05 -2.26 -17.82
N ASN A 82 -2.56 -1.01 -17.95
CA ASN A 82 -2.31 -0.34 -19.23
C ASN A 82 -0.87 -0.51 -19.75
N VAL A 83 0.04 -1.14 -19.00
CA VAL A 83 1.33 -1.56 -19.57
C VAL A 83 1.05 -2.67 -20.58
N ALA A 84 1.39 -2.44 -21.85
CA ALA A 84 1.30 -3.48 -22.88
C ALA A 84 2.03 -4.74 -22.39
N PRO A 85 1.42 -5.94 -22.49
CA PRO A 85 2.05 -7.16 -22.01
C PRO A 85 3.44 -7.34 -22.62
N ASP A 86 4.42 -7.82 -21.86
CA ASP A 86 5.82 -7.98 -22.31
C ASP A 86 5.97 -8.72 -23.65
N TRP A 87 5.04 -9.63 -23.98
CA TRP A 87 5.03 -10.34 -25.27
C TRP A 87 4.82 -9.41 -26.48
N LEU A 88 4.17 -8.27 -26.29
CA LEU A 88 3.87 -7.31 -27.36
C LEU A 88 5.13 -6.57 -27.82
N HIS A 89 6.06 -6.31 -26.89
CA HIS A 89 7.40 -5.81 -27.18
C HIS A 89 8.30 -6.86 -27.84
N MET A 90 8.14 -8.14 -27.47
CA MET A 90 8.87 -9.24 -28.12
C MET A 90 8.49 -9.37 -29.60
N ILE A 91 7.20 -9.27 -29.95
CA ILE A 91 6.74 -9.36 -31.34
C ILE A 91 7.25 -8.18 -32.19
N GLN A 92 7.30 -6.96 -31.64
CA GLN A 92 7.80 -5.78 -32.35
C GLN A 92 9.30 -5.81 -32.61
N SER A 93 10.07 -6.54 -31.79
CA SER A 93 11.53 -6.69 -31.96
C SER A 93 11.94 -7.71 -33.03
N ILE A 94 10.98 -8.47 -33.57
CA ILE A 94 11.18 -9.52 -34.59
C ILE A 94 10.76 -9.03 -36.00
N SER A 95 10.17 -7.82 -36.10
CA SER A 95 9.82 -7.15 -37.37
C SER A 95 10.92 -6.20 -37.81
#